data_AF-A0A8S1NG37-F1
#
_entry.id   AF-A0A8S1NG37-F1
#
_cell.length_a   1.000
_cell.length_b   1.000
_cell.length_c   1.000
_cell.angle_alpha   90.00
_cell.angle_beta   90.00
_cell.angle_gamma   90.00
#
_symmetry.space_group_name_H-M   'P 1'
#
loop_
_entity.id
_entity.type
_entity.pdbx_description
1 polymer ?
#
loop_
_entity_poly.entity_id
_entity_poly.type
_entity_poly.pdbx_seq_one_letter_code
_entity_poly.pdbx_strand_id
1 'polypeptide(L)'
;MTKYTLIFALLLICSFGKKTIYDRLHGTHIEEEFENEIVTEITMYEEEDPKLKYEKMMNTFMRLNETQVIGCRKTDHHEFFGMFFQNAGRIGNDGQNNIRLIKYEDDCYESMRVSYETNEAENRVCVTFTPGKYKNSQQCSEFYLIGTTLNYNIVNIKDQKEHRVYFNFRNQKQVEAFKYSGAYIFRTCDYLENWFGDLLMTLELFFGGFSSNPYLGPIFGSHPPDWMVRSNIELIERATGYRWQERPNVVVDLKADEVNNGDFLAVTRFDGLDQIIEWGTGGRIGHSAMIFEIDGEKYVIESQDAWYWPTKKIQKTKWEDWKVYAKNAGFNVAVLPLSPEKRAQWDQEAAMEYWKKMEGQPYGYHTFLFGWIDTPKDNYPKPLSAEFATYLFSFIEKIAPGPITSLVGEALNKRLGTEGLSVSEIAIEAAKQGIELSDLYAMVERDEWIYSDGPSQACAAFVTAMYKAAGLFKPFHIEALEFTPKDIYQLKFFDSNYVVPEKCKINDPDLPYCQLMGTHRIELEWYNTVEPYENMNQRCPSIAPEYIRPDGC
;
A
#
# COMPACT_ATOMS: atom_id res chain seq x y z
N MET A 1 9.11 0.42 -6.57
CA MET A 1 8.24 1.46 -7.14
C MET A 1 8.78 2.83 -6.75
N THR A 2 9.11 3.68 -7.72
CA THR A 2 9.52 5.05 -7.41
C THR A 2 8.28 5.91 -7.15
N LYS A 3 8.43 6.96 -6.33
CA LYS A 3 7.38 7.95 -6.09
C LYS A 3 6.73 8.51 -7.37
N TYR A 4 7.52 8.67 -8.43
CA TYR A 4 7.02 9.08 -9.75
C TYR A 4 6.10 8.05 -10.39
N THR A 5 6.38 6.75 -10.23
CA THR A 5 5.53 5.67 -10.71
C THR A 5 4.17 5.66 -10.01
N LEU A 6 4.15 5.92 -8.69
CA LEU A 6 2.90 6.01 -7.92
C LEU A 6 2.06 7.22 -8.35
N ILE A 7 2.67 8.40 -8.48
CA ILE A 7 1.99 9.61 -8.98
C ILE A 7 1.43 9.36 -10.39
N PHE A 8 2.22 8.74 -11.27
CA PHE A 8 1.77 8.40 -12.62
C PHE A 8 0.61 7.41 -12.61
N ALA A 9 0.66 6.38 -11.77
CA ALA A 9 -0.44 5.42 -11.59
C ALA A 9 -1.72 6.11 -11.10
N LEU A 10 -1.63 7.01 -10.11
CA LEU A 10 -2.78 7.79 -9.62
C LEU A 10 -3.37 8.69 -10.71
N LEU A 11 -2.53 9.34 -11.52
CA LEU A 11 -2.99 10.14 -12.66
C LEU A 11 -3.66 9.31 -13.75
N LEU A 12 -3.21 8.06 -13.96
CA LEU A 12 -3.86 7.14 -14.90
C LEU A 12 -5.27 6.75 -14.45
N ILE A 13 -5.55 6.70 -13.14
CA ILE A 13 -6.90 6.39 -12.62
C ILE A 13 -7.93 7.42 -13.12
N CYS A 14 -7.56 8.70 -13.18
CA CYS A 14 -8.45 9.73 -13.73
C CYS A 14 -8.57 9.69 -15.27
N SER A 15 -7.72 8.93 -15.96
CA SER A 15 -7.79 8.73 -17.41
C SER A 15 -8.69 7.57 -17.84
N PHE A 16 -9.22 6.78 -16.90
CA PHE A 16 -10.14 5.66 -17.16
C PHE A 16 -11.41 6.06 -17.94
N GLY A 17 -11.76 7.34 -17.97
CA GLY A 17 -12.90 7.87 -18.75
C GLY A 17 -12.66 7.99 -20.26
N LYS A 18 -11.42 7.85 -20.76
CA LYS A 18 -11.13 7.90 -22.20
C LYS A 18 -10.97 6.48 -22.74
N LYS A 19 -11.85 6.04 -23.66
CA LYS A 19 -11.68 4.81 -24.46
C LYS A 19 -10.23 4.69 -24.89
N THR A 20 -9.46 3.78 -24.28
CA THR A 20 -8.02 3.75 -24.56
C THR A 20 -7.82 3.22 -25.98
N ILE A 21 -6.96 3.89 -26.74
CA ILE A 21 -6.56 3.45 -28.09
C ILE A 21 -6.02 2.00 -28.05
N TYR A 22 -5.49 1.58 -26.90
CA TYR A 22 -5.01 0.25 -26.61
C TYR A 22 -6.12 -0.83 -26.63
N ASP A 23 -7.30 -0.57 -26.05
CA ASP A 23 -8.41 -1.54 -26.05
C ASP A 23 -8.93 -1.82 -27.48
N ARG A 24 -8.92 -0.79 -28.35
CA ARG A 24 -9.18 -0.95 -29.79
C ARG A 24 -8.08 -1.76 -30.50
N LEU A 25 -6.81 -1.58 -30.11
CA LEU A 25 -5.67 -2.32 -30.67
C LEU A 25 -5.57 -3.77 -30.18
N HIS A 26 -6.15 -4.09 -29.02
CA HIS A 26 -6.28 -5.44 -28.46
C HIS A 26 -7.68 -6.07 -28.67
N GLY A 27 -8.52 -5.40 -29.47
CA GLY A 27 -9.68 -5.93 -30.19
C GLY A 27 -10.80 -6.46 -29.30
N THR A 28 -10.93 -5.90 -28.11
CA THR A 28 -12.20 -5.95 -27.37
C THR A 28 -12.86 -4.58 -27.50
N HIS A 29 -14.10 -4.54 -27.98
CA HIS A 29 -14.88 -3.29 -28.04
C HIS A 29 -16.10 -3.40 -27.13
N ILE A 30 -16.42 -2.31 -26.44
CA ILE A 30 -17.57 -2.24 -25.54
C ILE A 30 -18.62 -1.32 -26.15
N GLU A 31 -19.83 -1.86 -26.30
CA GLU A 31 -21.01 -1.16 -26.79
C GLU A 31 -21.99 -0.99 -25.64
N GLU A 32 -22.55 0.20 -25.52
CA GLU A 32 -23.65 0.51 -24.61
C GLU A 32 -24.87 0.87 -25.46
N GLU A 33 -26.03 0.37 -25.07
CA GLU A 33 -27.26 0.49 -25.85
C GLU A 33 -28.04 1.75 -25.46
N PHE A 34 -27.51 2.96 -25.75
CA PHE A 34 -28.27 4.21 -25.60
C PHE A 34 -27.93 5.24 -26.69
N GLU A 35 -28.95 6.07 -27.04
CA GLU A 35 -28.86 7.18 -27.99
C GLU A 35 -27.59 8.00 -27.78
N ASN A 36 -26.94 8.37 -28.89
CA ASN A 36 -25.71 9.15 -28.97
C ASN A 36 -25.61 10.24 -27.88
N GLU A 37 -24.92 9.94 -26.77
CA GLU A 37 -24.47 10.96 -25.84
C GLU A 37 -22.99 10.74 -25.51
N ILE A 38 -22.24 11.80 -25.76
CA ILE A 38 -20.80 11.90 -25.62
C ILE A 38 -20.46 11.90 -24.12
N VAL A 39 -19.52 11.05 -23.72
CA VAL A 39 -18.88 11.10 -22.39
C VAL A 39 -18.23 12.47 -22.21
N THR A 40 -18.59 13.12 -21.12
CA THR A 40 -18.39 14.53 -20.74
C THR A 40 -17.04 15.12 -21.14
N GLU A 41 -17.09 16.28 -21.81
CA GLU A 41 -15.93 17.16 -22.03
C GLU A 41 -15.74 18.02 -20.77
N ILE A 42 -14.63 17.82 -20.04
CA ILE A 42 -14.28 18.63 -18.87
C ILE A 42 -13.90 20.02 -19.38
N THR A 43 -14.81 20.99 -19.22
CA THR A 43 -14.55 22.40 -19.53
C THR A 43 -14.01 23.09 -18.27
N MET A 44 -12.72 23.46 -18.30
CA MET A 44 -12.15 24.38 -17.32
C MET A 44 -12.23 25.80 -17.90
N TYR A 45 -13.03 26.68 -17.29
CA TYR A 45 -13.05 28.10 -17.64
C TYR A 45 -12.74 29.03 -16.44
N GLU A 46 -11.92 30.02 -16.79
CA GLU A 46 -11.79 31.41 -16.35
C GLU A 46 -11.04 31.85 -15.08
N GLU A 47 -10.51 33.08 -15.24
CA GLU A 47 -9.35 33.73 -14.64
C GLU A 47 -9.60 34.24 -13.21
N GLU A 48 -9.06 33.56 -12.22
CA GLU A 48 -8.80 34.10 -10.88
C GLU A 48 -7.37 33.74 -10.45
N ASP A 49 -6.77 34.58 -9.60
CA ASP A 49 -5.41 34.41 -9.07
C ASP A 49 -5.23 32.99 -8.49
N PRO A 50 -4.37 32.15 -9.11
CA PRO A 50 -4.21 30.73 -8.75
C PRO A 50 -3.86 30.50 -7.28
N LYS A 51 -3.13 31.44 -6.66
CA LYS A 51 -2.66 31.28 -5.29
C LYS A 51 -3.78 31.50 -4.28
N LEU A 52 -4.61 32.54 -4.49
CA LEU A 52 -5.75 32.84 -3.63
C LEU A 52 -6.86 31.80 -3.78
N LYS A 53 -7.03 31.26 -4.99
CA LYS A 53 -7.94 30.13 -5.27
C LYS A 53 -7.46 28.85 -4.58
N TYR A 54 -6.16 28.52 -4.65
CA TYR A 54 -5.60 27.38 -3.92
C TYR A 54 -5.80 27.52 -2.41
N GLU A 55 -5.48 28.67 -1.81
CA GLU A 55 -5.63 28.88 -0.36
C GLU A 55 -7.10 28.86 0.11
N LYS A 56 -8.04 29.42 -0.66
CA LYS A 56 -9.49 29.32 -0.36
C LYS A 56 -10.06 27.93 -0.62
N MET A 57 -9.63 27.29 -1.71
CA MET A 57 -10.02 25.93 -2.07
C MET A 57 -9.57 25.00 -0.95
N MET A 58 -8.28 24.97 -0.60
CA MET A 58 -7.75 24.12 0.48
C MET A 58 -8.41 24.37 1.84
N ASN A 59 -8.70 25.62 2.21
CA ASN A 59 -9.38 25.92 3.48
C ASN A 59 -10.87 25.52 3.48
N THR A 60 -11.53 25.46 2.33
CA THR A 60 -12.93 25.01 2.19
C THR A 60 -13.02 23.50 1.95
N PHE A 61 -12.03 22.94 1.25
CA PHE A 61 -11.88 21.52 0.89
C PHE A 61 -11.77 20.63 2.10
N MET A 62 -10.94 21.04 3.05
CA MET A 62 -10.40 20.06 3.98
C MET A 62 -11.31 19.73 5.15
N ARG A 63 -12.44 20.44 5.38
CA ARG A 63 -13.39 20.26 6.51
C ARG A 63 -12.79 19.37 7.63
N LEU A 64 -11.72 19.88 8.25
CA LEU A 64 -10.66 19.13 8.97
C LEU A 64 -11.10 18.56 10.32
N ASN A 65 -12.38 18.28 10.49
CA ASN A 65 -12.99 18.01 11.79
C ASN A 65 -13.89 16.77 11.78
N GLU A 66 -13.85 15.96 10.72
CA GLU A 66 -14.57 14.69 10.69
C GLU A 66 -13.69 13.57 11.27
N THR A 67 -14.09 13.09 12.45
CA THR A 67 -13.46 11.98 13.18
C THR A 67 -13.78 10.60 12.58
N GLN A 68 -14.17 10.54 11.30
CA GLN A 68 -14.59 9.29 10.67
C GLN A 68 -13.43 8.61 9.95
N VAL A 69 -13.32 7.29 10.16
CA VAL A 69 -12.27 6.49 9.55
C VAL A 69 -12.39 6.52 8.02
N ILE A 70 -11.26 6.60 7.31
CA ILE A 70 -11.24 6.57 5.83
C ILE A 70 -11.98 5.31 5.35
N GLY A 71 -12.88 5.49 4.40
CA GLY A 71 -13.69 4.40 3.88
C GLY A 71 -14.33 4.72 2.54
N CYS A 72 -14.82 3.69 1.88
CA CYS A 72 -15.54 3.83 0.62
C CYS A 72 -16.99 4.25 0.91
N ARG A 73 -17.29 5.55 0.80
CA ARG A 73 -18.63 6.13 1.00
C ARG A 73 -18.79 7.41 0.19
N LYS A 74 -20.00 7.66 -0.31
CA LYS A 74 -20.38 8.93 -0.93
C LYS A 74 -20.38 10.06 0.10
N THR A 75 -19.60 11.10 -0.13
CA THR A 75 -19.46 12.25 0.79
C THR A 75 -19.77 13.57 0.09
N ASP A 76 -20.11 14.59 0.88
CA ASP A 76 -20.28 15.98 0.38
C ASP A 76 -18.96 16.78 0.37
N HIS A 77 -17.86 16.10 0.66
CA HIS A 77 -16.50 16.63 0.77
C HIS A 77 -15.50 15.61 0.20
N HIS A 78 -14.27 16.04 -0.01
CA HIS A 78 -13.22 15.23 -0.61
C HIS A 78 -12.57 14.28 0.41
N GLU A 79 -12.18 13.11 -0.04
CA GLU A 79 -11.62 12.04 0.80
C GLU A 79 -10.30 11.51 0.21
N PHE A 80 -9.35 11.17 1.09
CA PHE A 80 -8.14 10.47 0.68
C PHE A 80 -8.52 9.15 0.02
N PHE A 81 -8.04 8.92 -1.19
CA PHE A 81 -8.38 7.76 -2.01
C PHE A 81 -9.87 7.64 -2.38
N GLY A 82 -10.67 8.72 -2.28
CA GLY A 82 -12.11 8.73 -2.63
C GLY A 82 -12.43 8.37 -4.10
N MET A 83 -11.44 8.51 -4.99
CA MET A 83 -11.53 8.10 -6.39
C MET A 83 -11.36 6.59 -6.64
N PHE A 84 -11.18 5.78 -5.59
CA PHE A 84 -11.09 4.33 -5.72
C PHE A 84 -12.47 3.67 -5.85
N PHE A 85 -12.45 2.35 -6.02
CA PHE A 85 -13.66 1.55 -6.17
C PHE A 85 -13.69 0.42 -5.14
N GLN A 86 -14.90 0.03 -4.75
CA GLN A 86 -15.14 -1.05 -3.81
C GLN A 86 -15.92 -2.18 -4.49
N ASN A 87 -15.53 -3.41 -4.16
CA ASN A 87 -16.17 -4.62 -4.69
C ASN A 87 -17.67 -4.64 -4.35
N ALA A 88 -18.51 -4.76 -5.38
CA ALA A 88 -19.97 -4.86 -5.26
C ALA A 88 -20.49 -6.24 -5.67
N GLY A 89 -19.67 -7.07 -6.34
CA GLY A 89 -20.03 -8.43 -6.72
C GLY A 89 -19.20 -8.96 -7.88
N ARG A 90 -19.40 -10.24 -8.22
CA ARG A 90 -18.73 -10.92 -9.34
C ARG A 90 -19.74 -11.81 -10.07
N ILE A 91 -19.82 -11.66 -11.38
CA ILE A 91 -20.62 -12.53 -12.26
C ILE A 91 -19.72 -13.50 -13.00
N GLY A 92 -20.24 -14.65 -13.42
CA GLY A 92 -19.54 -15.64 -14.24
C GLY A 92 -18.74 -16.69 -13.48
N ASN A 93 -18.25 -16.40 -12.27
CA ASN A 93 -17.58 -17.38 -11.42
C ASN A 93 -18.54 -18.54 -11.09
N ASP A 94 -18.17 -19.77 -11.40
CA ASP A 94 -18.95 -20.99 -11.15
C ASP A 94 -20.40 -20.98 -11.67
N GLY A 95 -20.68 -20.24 -12.74
CA GLY A 95 -22.02 -20.18 -13.35
C GLY A 95 -23.02 -19.27 -12.63
N GLN A 96 -22.56 -18.33 -11.80
CA GLN A 96 -23.40 -17.27 -11.25
C GLN A 96 -23.80 -16.26 -12.33
N ASN A 97 -24.88 -16.57 -13.04
CA ASN A 97 -25.37 -15.78 -14.18
C ASN A 97 -26.29 -14.62 -13.78
N ASN A 98 -26.77 -14.60 -12.53
CA ASN A 98 -27.66 -13.56 -12.01
C ASN A 98 -27.39 -13.39 -10.51
N ILE A 99 -26.84 -12.24 -10.15
CA ILE A 99 -26.49 -11.91 -8.77
C ILE A 99 -27.26 -10.67 -8.31
N ARG A 100 -27.40 -10.54 -7.00
CA ARG A 100 -27.72 -9.27 -6.36
C ARG A 100 -26.42 -8.68 -5.85
N LEU A 101 -26.13 -7.43 -6.19
CA LEU A 101 -24.93 -6.76 -5.69
C LEU A 101 -25.00 -6.57 -4.17
N ILE A 102 -23.84 -6.50 -3.54
CA ILE A 102 -23.67 -6.13 -2.15
C ILE A 102 -24.32 -4.76 -1.93
N LYS A 103 -25.14 -4.66 -0.88
CA LYS A 103 -25.87 -3.44 -0.55
C LYS A 103 -25.06 -2.58 0.42
N TYR A 104 -24.95 -1.31 0.10
CA TYR A 104 -24.34 -0.29 0.95
C TYR A 104 -25.37 0.73 1.43
N GLU A 105 -25.02 1.49 2.48
CA GLU A 105 -25.92 2.45 3.11
C GLU A 105 -26.19 3.67 2.24
N ASP A 106 -25.24 4.03 1.39
CA ASP A 106 -25.23 5.19 0.50
C ASP A 106 -25.59 4.84 -0.96
N ASP A 107 -26.06 3.62 -1.22
CA ASP A 107 -26.55 3.22 -2.55
C ASP A 107 -27.78 4.03 -2.99
N CYS A 108 -27.83 4.37 -4.28
CA CYS A 108 -28.95 5.08 -4.90
C CYS A 108 -30.23 4.21 -4.96
N TYR A 109 -30.05 2.93 -5.22
CA TYR A 109 -31.13 1.96 -5.45
C TYR A 109 -31.29 1.01 -4.24
N GLU A 110 -32.52 0.58 -3.93
CA GLU A 110 -32.80 -0.40 -2.86
C GLU A 110 -32.15 -1.78 -3.11
N SER A 111 -31.90 -2.08 -4.38
CA SER A 111 -31.22 -3.26 -4.88
C SER A 111 -30.67 -3.01 -6.28
N MET A 112 -29.54 -3.61 -6.58
CA MET A 112 -29.04 -3.76 -7.95
C MET A 112 -28.91 -5.24 -8.26
N ARG A 113 -29.51 -5.70 -9.36
CA ARG A 113 -29.28 -7.05 -9.91
C ARG A 113 -28.43 -6.95 -11.15
N VAL A 114 -27.50 -7.88 -11.31
CA VAL A 114 -26.68 -7.97 -12.50
C VAL A 114 -26.72 -9.39 -13.03
N SER A 115 -26.98 -9.53 -14.33
CA SER A 115 -26.97 -10.80 -15.02
C SER A 115 -26.15 -10.74 -16.30
N TYR A 116 -25.73 -11.90 -16.82
CA TYR A 116 -25.05 -11.94 -18.11
C TYR A 116 -25.52 -13.08 -19.00
N GLU A 117 -25.36 -12.87 -20.30
CA GLU A 117 -25.65 -13.83 -21.36
C GLU A 117 -24.50 -13.86 -22.37
N THR A 118 -24.14 -15.05 -22.86
CA THR A 118 -23.08 -15.23 -23.85
C THR A 118 -23.67 -15.49 -25.23
N ASN A 119 -23.20 -14.78 -26.25
CA ASN A 119 -23.39 -15.10 -27.66
C ASN A 119 -22.07 -15.65 -28.23
N GLU A 120 -21.94 -16.98 -28.28
CA GLU A 120 -20.72 -17.65 -28.73
C GLU A 120 -20.44 -17.47 -30.23
N ALA A 121 -21.48 -17.25 -31.04
CA ALA A 121 -21.32 -17.00 -32.48
C ALA A 121 -20.66 -15.65 -32.76
N GLU A 122 -20.89 -14.66 -31.90
CA GLU A 122 -20.34 -13.30 -31.99
C GLU A 122 -19.14 -13.08 -31.08
N ASN A 123 -18.71 -14.11 -30.33
CA ASN A 123 -17.74 -13.98 -29.23
C ASN A 123 -18.11 -12.84 -28.25
N ARG A 124 -19.40 -12.68 -27.94
CA ARG A 124 -19.92 -11.53 -27.18
C ARG A 124 -20.50 -11.96 -25.84
N VAL A 125 -20.33 -11.13 -24.81
CA VAL A 125 -21.04 -11.26 -23.53
C VAL A 125 -21.84 -9.99 -23.29
N CYS A 126 -23.15 -10.13 -23.11
CA CYS A 126 -24.05 -9.07 -22.68
C CYS A 126 -24.18 -9.12 -21.16
N VAL A 127 -23.90 -8.01 -20.47
CA VAL A 127 -24.19 -7.84 -19.04
C VAL A 127 -25.33 -6.84 -18.89
N THR A 128 -26.34 -7.22 -18.13
CA THR A 128 -27.53 -6.40 -17.86
C THR A 128 -27.59 -6.01 -16.40
N PHE A 129 -27.66 -4.72 -16.13
CA PHE A 129 -27.94 -4.14 -14.81
C PHE A 129 -29.44 -3.84 -14.72
N THR A 130 -30.07 -4.33 -13.66
CA THR A 130 -31.50 -4.14 -13.38
C THR A 130 -31.65 -3.41 -12.04
N PRO A 131 -31.87 -2.08 -12.07
CA PRO A 131 -31.99 -1.27 -10.87
C PRO A 131 -33.35 -1.49 -10.19
N GLY A 132 -33.34 -1.47 -8.86
CA GLY A 132 -34.54 -1.50 -8.04
C GLY A 132 -35.24 -0.15 -7.94
N LYS A 133 -36.02 0.04 -6.86
CA LYS A 133 -36.58 1.35 -6.52
C LYS A 133 -35.50 2.29 -6.02
N TYR A 134 -35.68 3.60 -6.23
CA TYR A 134 -34.89 4.62 -5.55
C TYR A 134 -35.11 4.50 -4.04
N LYS A 135 -34.02 4.42 -3.26
CA LYS A 135 -34.07 4.16 -1.81
C LYS A 135 -34.86 5.21 -1.03
N ASN A 136 -34.89 6.46 -1.51
CA ASN A 136 -35.57 7.59 -0.89
C ASN A 136 -36.60 8.27 -1.80
N SER A 137 -37.05 7.60 -2.88
CA SER A 137 -37.90 8.21 -3.93
C SER A 137 -37.30 9.45 -4.62
N GLN A 138 -36.02 9.72 -4.38
CA GLN A 138 -35.26 10.79 -5.03
C GLN A 138 -34.45 10.18 -6.18
N GLN A 139 -34.55 10.81 -7.36
CA GLN A 139 -33.75 10.40 -8.50
C GLN A 139 -32.26 10.67 -8.23
N CYS A 140 -31.44 9.66 -8.47
CA CYS A 140 -29.99 9.70 -8.40
C CYS A 140 -29.39 8.78 -9.48
N SER A 141 -28.08 8.85 -9.65
CA SER A 141 -27.32 7.97 -10.52
C SER A 141 -26.23 7.23 -9.75
N GLU A 142 -25.80 6.09 -10.29
CA GLU A 142 -24.72 5.30 -9.72
C GLU A 142 -23.76 4.83 -10.81
N PHE A 143 -22.46 4.92 -10.52
CA PHE A 143 -21.40 4.48 -11.42
C PHE A 143 -20.79 3.17 -10.94
N TYR A 144 -20.75 2.18 -11.84
CA TYR A 144 -20.09 0.90 -11.61
C TYR A 144 -18.94 0.71 -12.59
N LEU A 145 -17.76 0.35 -12.11
CA LEU A 145 -16.71 -0.25 -12.93
C LEU A 145 -17.02 -1.75 -13.04
N ILE A 146 -17.22 -2.25 -14.24
CA ILE A 146 -17.28 -3.68 -14.50
C ILE A 146 -16.07 -4.07 -15.33
N GLY A 147 -15.33 -5.09 -14.89
CA GLY A 147 -14.17 -5.53 -15.65
C GLY A 147 -13.85 -7.00 -15.45
N THR A 148 -13.09 -7.52 -16.41
CA THR A 148 -12.21 -8.68 -16.26
C THR A 148 -10.77 -8.22 -16.13
N THR A 149 -9.85 -9.12 -15.82
CA THR A 149 -8.41 -8.78 -15.85
C THR A 149 -7.93 -8.30 -17.23
N LEU A 150 -8.70 -8.59 -18.28
CA LEU A 150 -8.40 -8.21 -19.66
C LEU A 150 -9.01 -6.86 -20.06
N ASN A 151 -10.21 -6.50 -19.61
CA ASN A 151 -10.94 -5.32 -20.08
C ASN A 151 -11.84 -4.76 -18.98
N TYR A 152 -12.14 -3.46 -19.00
CA TYR A 152 -13.09 -2.83 -18.09
C TYR A 152 -14.01 -1.86 -18.82
N ASN A 153 -15.14 -1.54 -18.20
CA ASN A 153 -16.04 -0.44 -18.58
C ASN A 153 -16.57 0.26 -17.33
N ILE A 154 -16.97 1.52 -17.48
CA ILE A 154 -17.69 2.27 -16.46
C ILE A 154 -19.12 2.46 -16.95
N VAL A 155 -20.07 1.98 -16.17
CA VAL A 155 -21.51 2.01 -16.47
C VAL A 155 -22.16 3.06 -15.58
N ASN A 156 -22.94 3.96 -16.18
CA ASN A 156 -23.73 4.95 -15.46
C ASN A 156 -25.21 4.55 -15.42
N ILE A 157 -25.71 4.17 -14.25
CA ILE A 157 -27.11 3.83 -14.03
C ILE A 157 -27.87 5.08 -13.60
N LYS A 158 -28.50 5.76 -14.58
CA LYS A 158 -29.20 7.05 -14.38
C LYS A 158 -30.70 6.93 -14.05
N ASP A 159 -31.30 5.78 -14.37
CA ASP A 159 -32.73 5.53 -14.22
C ASP A 159 -33.04 4.09 -13.81
N GLN A 160 -34.32 3.76 -13.61
CA GLN A 160 -34.77 2.44 -13.20
C GLN A 160 -34.98 1.46 -14.37
N LYS A 161 -34.52 1.79 -15.58
CA LYS A 161 -34.59 0.89 -16.74
C LYS A 161 -33.43 -0.11 -16.70
N GLU A 162 -33.50 -1.14 -17.53
CA GLU A 162 -32.37 -2.03 -17.74
C GLU A 162 -31.25 -1.32 -18.50
N HIS A 163 -30.01 -1.48 -18.04
CA HIS A 163 -28.81 -0.97 -18.70
C HIS A 163 -27.97 -2.15 -19.18
N ARG A 164 -27.57 -2.14 -20.46
CA ARG A 164 -26.85 -3.26 -21.09
C ARG A 164 -25.47 -2.84 -21.55
N VAL A 165 -24.49 -3.71 -21.27
CA VAL A 165 -23.07 -3.53 -21.61
C VAL A 165 -22.60 -4.77 -22.35
N TYR A 166 -21.98 -4.58 -23.51
CA TYR A 166 -21.52 -5.69 -24.34
C TYR A 166 -19.98 -5.79 -24.33
N PHE A 167 -19.44 -6.92 -23.87
CA PHE A 167 -18.03 -7.27 -24.05
C PHE A 167 -17.87 -8.06 -25.34
N ASN A 168 -17.24 -7.47 -26.35
CA ASN A 168 -16.93 -8.18 -27.60
C ASN A 168 -15.52 -8.74 -27.52
N PHE A 169 -15.34 -10.06 -27.53
CA PHE A 169 -14.04 -10.71 -27.44
C PHE A 169 -13.48 -11.08 -28.82
N ARG A 170 -12.15 -11.22 -28.92
CA ARG A 170 -11.49 -11.59 -30.18
C ARG A 170 -11.72 -13.05 -30.57
N ASN A 171 -11.83 -13.92 -29.57
CA ASN A 171 -11.90 -15.35 -29.77
C ASN A 171 -12.62 -16.04 -28.60
N GLN A 172 -13.03 -17.29 -28.83
CA GLN A 172 -13.74 -18.10 -27.84
C GLN A 172 -12.94 -18.34 -26.56
N LYS A 173 -11.60 -18.39 -26.62
CA LYS A 173 -10.78 -18.58 -25.41
C LYS A 173 -10.93 -17.43 -24.41
N GLN A 174 -11.17 -16.20 -24.89
CA GLN A 174 -11.43 -15.06 -24.01
C GLN A 174 -12.86 -15.09 -23.44
N VAL A 175 -13.83 -15.60 -24.20
CA VAL A 175 -15.19 -15.86 -23.71
C VAL A 175 -15.16 -16.96 -22.64
N GLU A 176 -14.38 -18.02 -22.87
CA GLU A 176 -14.15 -19.08 -21.88
C GLU A 176 -13.44 -18.52 -20.64
N ALA A 177 -12.38 -17.72 -20.81
CA ALA A 177 -11.72 -17.06 -19.70
C ALA A 177 -12.69 -16.21 -18.87
N PHE A 178 -13.60 -15.46 -19.51
CA PHE A 178 -14.68 -14.74 -18.81
C PHE A 178 -15.58 -15.68 -18.01
N LYS A 179 -15.90 -16.88 -18.53
CA LYS A 179 -16.71 -17.87 -17.79
C LYS A 179 -15.96 -18.47 -16.58
N TYR A 180 -14.62 -18.50 -16.60
CA TYR A 180 -13.82 -19.01 -15.48
C TYR A 180 -13.49 -17.92 -14.46
N SER A 181 -12.92 -16.80 -14.90
CA SER A 181 -12.51 -15.71 -13.99
C SER A 181 -13.66 -14.77 -13.64
N GLY A 182 -14.74 -14.75 -14.42
CA GLY A 182 -15.86 -13.85 -14.22
C GLY A 182 -15.51 -12.39 -14.52
N ALA A 183 -16.49 -11.51 -14.28
CA ALA A 183 -16.29 -10.06 -14.24
C ALA A 183 -16.64 -9.54 -12.84
N TYR A 184 -15.71 -8.79 -12.26
CA TYR A 184 -15.96 -8.06 -11.03
C TYR A 184 -16.67 -6.76 -11.34
N ILE A 185 -17.55 -6.40 -10.42
CA ILE A 185 -18.35 -5.19 -10.46
C ILE A 185 -17.95 -4.41 -9.22
N PHE A 186 -17.43 -3.22 -9.42
CA PHE A 186 -17.02 -2.32 -8.35
C PHE A 186 -17.86 -1.06 -8.41
N ARG A 187 -18.30 -0.56 -7.26
CA ARG A 187 -18.93 0.75 -7.15
C ARG A 187 -17.88 1.81 -6.87
N THR A 188 -18.13 3.02 -7.33
CA THR A 188 -17.29 4.19 -7.04
C THR A 188 -17.36 4.55 -5.55
N CYS A 189 -16.24 4.93 -4.92
CA CYS A 189 -16.25 5.30 -3.50
C CYS A 189 -16.88 6.66 -3.26
N ASP A 190 -16.55 7.67 -4.06
CA ASP A 190 -17.20 8.97 -3.99
C ASP A 190 -17.92 9.36 -5.29
N TYR A 191 -18.71 10.43 -5.28
CA TYR A 191 -19.34 11.01 -6.47
C TYR A 191 -18.26 11.43 -7.49
N LEU A 192 -18.53 11.22 -8.79
CA LEU A 192 -17.58 11.61 -9.84
C LEU A 192 -17.22 13.10 -9.81
N GLU A 193 -18.11 13.94 -9.30
CA GLU A 193 -17.89 15.38 -9.14
C GLU A 193 -16.77 15.68 -8.13
N ASN A 194 -16.58 14.82 -7.13
CA ASN A 194 -15.55 14.97 -6.09
C ASN A 194 -14.19 14.38 -6.49
N TRP A 195 -14.15 13.49 -7.49
CA TRP A 195 -12.95 12.72 -7.85
C TRP A 195 -11.72 13.55 -8.17
N PHE A 196 -11.88 14.68 -8.85
CA PHE A 196 -10.73 15.54 -9.13
C PHE A 196 -10.13 16.09 -7.84
N GLY A 197 -10.98 16.44 -6.88
CA GLY A 197 -10.55 16.85 -5.55
C GLY A 197 -9.93 15.73 -4.75
N ASP A 198 -10.54 14.55 -4.74
CA ASP A 198 -9.99 13.36 -4.08
C ASP A 198 -8.61 13.00 -4.62
N LEU A 199 -8.44 13.11 -5.94
CA LEU A 199 -7.14 12.93 -6.58
C LEU A 199 -6.12 13.96 -6.09
N LEU A 200 -6.46 15.25 -6.10
CA LEU A 200 -5.53 16.30 -5.65
C LEU A 200 -5.14 16.09 -4.19
N MET A 201 -6.12 15.84 -3.31
CA MET A 201 -5.91 15.56 -1.90
C MET A 201 -5.01 14.34 -1.69
N THR A 202 -5.21 13.27 -2.47
CA THR A 202 -4.34 12.09 -2.42
C THR A 202 -2.94 12.37 -2.96
N LEU A 203 -2.81 13.17 -4.02
CA LEU A 203 -1.51 13.52 -4.59
C LEU A 203 -0.65 14.37 -3.62
N GLU A 204 -1.28 15.19 -2.78
CA GLU A 204 -0.56 16.01 -1.79
C GLU A 204 0.24 15.17 -0.79
N LEU A 205 -0.24 13.96 -0.46
CA LEU A 205 0.50 12.99 0.37
C LEU A 205 1.88 12.67 -0.21
N PHE A 206 2.03 12.77 -1.53
CA PHE A 206 3.22 12.42 -2.30
C PHE A 206 3.83 13.65 -3.00
N PHE A 207 3.48 14.89 -2.68
CA PHE A 207 3.97 16.03 -3.47
C PHE A 207 5.01 16.87 -2.72
N GLY A 208 6.30 16.55 -2.92
CA GLY A 208 7.42 17.27 -2.31
C GLY A 208 8.63 16.37 -2.03
N GLY A 209 9.73 16.97 -1.55
CA GLY A 209 10.93 16.21 -1.17
C GLY A 209 11.53 15.38 -2.31
N PHE A 210 11.58 15.92 -3.54
CA PHE A 210 11.91 15.18 -4.78
C PHE A 210 13.41 14.96 -5.04
N SER A 211 14.30 15.34 -4.13
CA SER A 211 15.75 15.15 -4.30
C SER A 211 16.39 14.57 -3.04
N SER A 212 17.66 14.19 -3.13
CA SER A 212 18.54 13.95 -1.98
C SER A 212 19.27 15.22 -1.50
N ASN A 213 19.13 16.33 -2.23
CA ASN A 213 19.77 17.61 -1.89
C ASN A 213 18.82 18.52 -1.07
N PRO A 214 19.11 18.82 0.20
CA PRO A 214 18.24 19.67 1.04
C PRO A 214 18.16 21.14 0.59
N TYR A 215 19.10 21.60 -0.24
CA TYR A 215 19.23 23.02 -0.60
C TYR A 215 18.39 23.44 -1.82
N LEU A 216 17.59 22.54 -2.40
CA LEU A 216 16.77 22.82 -3.58
C LEU A 216 15.37 23.41 -3.24
N GLY A 217 15.17 23.86 -2.00
CA GLY A 217 13.93 24.49 -1.54
C GLY A 217 12.85 23.48 -1.14
N PRO A 218 11.63 23.94 -0.81
CA PRO A 218 10.61 23.12 -0.13
C PRO A 218 10.03 21.99 -0.99
N ILE A 219 9.96 22.17 -2.32
CA ILE A 219 9.37 21.15 -3.22
C ILE A 219 10.45 20.19 -3.72
N PHE A 220 11.57 20.73 -4.20
CA PHE A 220 12.63 19.96 -4.85
C PHE A 220 13.75 19.54 -3.92
N GLY A 221 13.74 20.01 -2.67
CA GLY A 221 14.68 19.59 -1.64
C GLY A 221 14.51 18.12 -1.24
N SER A 222 15.26 17.70 -0.22
CA SER A 222 15.12 16.37 0.38
C SER A 222 14.12 16.30 1.53
N HIS A 223 13.82 17.43 2.17
CA HIS A 223 12.84 17.49 3.25
C HIS A 223 11.41 17.46 2.71
N PRO A 224 10.50 16.68 3.34
CA PRO A 224 9.07 16.83 3.08
C PRO A 224 8.61 18.26 3.44
N PRO A 225 7.85 18.94 2.56
CA PRO A 225 7.31 20.25 2.86
C PRO A 225 6.14 20.20 3.86
N ASP A 226 5.87 21.32 4.53
CA ASP A 226 4.88 21.39 5.63
C ASP A 226 3.46 20.95 5.25
N TRP A 227 3.00 21.19 4.01
CA TRP A 227 1.69 20.67 3.59
C TRP A 227 1.69 19.15 3.51
N MET A 228 2.75 18.56 2.96
CA MET A 228 2.91 17.12 2.82
C MET A 228 2.99 16.46 4.19
N VAL A 229 3.71 17.06 5.15
CA VAL A 229 3.73 16.60 6.54
C VAL A 229 2.32 16.62 7.15
N ARG A 230 1.60 17.73 7.02
CA ARG A 230 0.24 17.87 7.56
C ARG A 230 -0.75 16.87 6.96
N SER A 231 -0.77 16.72 5.64
CA SER A 231 -1.67 15.77 4.96
C SER A 231 -1.36 14.33 5.36
N ASN A 232 -0.08 14.00 5.58
CA ASN A 232 0.31 12.67 6.06
C ASN A 232 -0.10 12.40 7.51
N ILE A 233 -0.03 13.40 8.39
CA ILE A 233 -0.54 13.27 9.77
C ILE A 233 -2.06 13.09 9.76
N GLU A 234 -2.77 13.86 8.94
CA GLU A 234 -4.22 13.77 8.81
C GLU A 234 -4.64 12.42 8.24
N LEU A 235 -3.94 11.90 7.22
CA LEU A 235 -4.14 10.57 6.69
C LEU A 235 -4.08 9.53 7.82
N ILE A 236 -3.03 9.54 8.64
CA ILE A 236 -2.86 8.56 9.73
C ILE A 236 -3.91 8.74 10.83
N GLU A 237 -4.26 9.97 11.18
CA GLU A 237 -5.32 10.28 12.15
C GLU A 237 -6.67 9.71 11.69
N ARG A 238 -7.03 9.95 10.43
CA ARG A 238 -8.28 9.45 9.85
C ARG A 238 -8.22 7.96 9.53
N ALA A 239 -7.05 7.42 9.21
CA ALA A 239 -6.91 6.00 8.91
C ALA A 239 -6.94 5.13 10.17
N THR A 240 -6.30 5.59 11.25
CA THR A 240 -5.93 4.75 12.40
C THR A 240 -6.45 5.27 13.73
N GLY A 241 -7.01 6.50 13.77
CA GLY A 241 -7.39 7.19 15.00
C GLY A 241 -6.21 7.79 15.79
N TYR A 242 -4.97 7.61 15.33
CA TYR A 242 -3.79 8.16 15.99
C TYR A 242 -3.31 9.43 15.32
N ARG A 243 -3.13 10.47 16.13
CA ARG A 243 -2.56 11.73 15.69
C ARG A 243 -1.12 11.86 16.17
N TRP A 244 -0.20 11.99 15.22
CA TRP A 244 1.20 12.28 15.49
C TRP A 244 1.37 13.54 16.34
N GLN A 245 2.20 13.45 17.37
CA GLN A 245 2.48 14.57 18.27
C GLN A 245 3.77 15.27 17.85
N GLU A 246 3.72 16.60 17.75
CA GLU A 246 4.92 17.40 17.51
C GLU A 246 5.88 17.34 18.70
N ARG A 247 7.18 17.45 18.41
CA ARG A 247 8.25 17.61 19.41
C ARG A 247 9.26 18.65 18.94
N PRO A 248 10.06 19.25 19.84
CA PRO A 248 11.17 20.10 19.44
C PRO A 248 12.10 19.38 18.46
N ASN A 249 12.41 20.03 17.34
CA ASN A 249 13.31 19.48 16.33
C ASN A 249 14.78 19.59 16.78
N VAL A 250 15.16 18.70 17.69
CA VAL A 250 16.49 18.64 18.29
C VAL A 250 17.18 17.35 17.84
N VAL A 251 18.46 17.45 17.54
CA VAL A 251 19.31 16.30 17.22
C VAL A 251 20.06 15.88 18.48
N VAL A 252 19.86 14.63 18.88
CA VAL A 252 20.62 13.97 19.94
C VAL A 252 21.71 13.13 19.30
N ASP A 253 22.94 13.41 19.66
CA ASP A 253 24.11 12.70 19.14
C ASP A 253 24.49 11.54 20.05
N LEU A 254 24.13 10.30 19.66
CA LEU A 254 24.71 9.09 20.25
C LEU A 254 26.03 8.76 19.56
N LYS A 255 27.07 8.57 20.36
CA LYS A 255 28.39 8.13 19.89
C LYS A 255 28.37 6.63 19.54
N ALA A 256 29.38 6.19 18.80
CA ALA A 256 29.51 4.79 18.39
C ALA A 256 29.61 3.79 19.56
N ASP A 257 30.11 4.21 20.73
CA ASP A 257 30.19 3.40 21.95
C ASP A 257 28.87 3.37 22.75
N GLU A 258 27.89 4.19 22.39
CA GLU A 258 26.55 4.22 22.99
C GLU A 258 25.54 3.35 22.24
N VAL A 259 25.95 2.71 21.13
CA VAL A 259 25.13 1.82 20.30
C VAL A 259 25.83 0.47 20.08
N ASN A 260 25.05 -0.60 19.93
CA ASN A 260 25.54 -1.97 19.90
C ASN A 260 24.96 -2.77 18.74
N ASN A 261 25.56 -3.93 18.45
CA ASN A 261 25.07 -4.82 17.40
C ASN A 261 23.63 -5.23 17.69
N GLY A 262 22.79 -5.15 16.66
CA GLY A 262 21.39 -5.51 16.74
C GLY A 262 20.49 -4.41 17.30
N ASP A 263 21.03 -3.28 17.79
CA ASP A 263 20.17 -2.16 18.19
C ASP A 263 19.35 -1.69 16.98
N PHE A 264 18.03 -1.61 17.15
CA PHE A 264 17.09 -1.33 16.08
C PHE A 264 16.91 0.18 15.89
N LEU A 265 16.85 0.61 14.63
CA LEU A 265 16.53 1.98 14.25
C LEU A 265 15.11 2.01 13.70
N ALA A 266 14.21 2.56 14.49
CA ALA A 266 12.82 2.81 14.17
C ALA A 266 12.71 4.16 13.42
N VAL A 267 12.31 4.15 12.16
CA VAL A 267 12.38 5.31 11.27
C VAL A 267 11.02 5.63 10.64
N THR A 268 10.63 6.90 10.64
CA THR A 268 9.53 7.39 9.79
C THR A 268 9.88 8.72 9.12
N ARG A 269 9.40 8.90 7.90
CA ARG A 269 9.42 10.15 7.14
C ARG A 269 8.00 10.45 6.67
N PHE A 270 7.56 11.69 6.79
CA PHE A 270 6.22 12.09 6.31
C PHE A 270 6.19 12.28 4.79
N ASP A 271 6.36 11.19 4.05
CA ASP A 271 6.52 11.21 2.60
C ASP A 271 5.42 10.51 1.79
N GLY A 272 4.37 10.05 2.48
CA GLY A 272 3.27 9.30 1.89
C GLY A 272 3.52 7.80 1.86
N LEU A 273 4.76 7.36 1.59
CA LEU A 273 5.06 5.93 1.50
C LEU A 273 5.14 5.30 2.89
N ASP A 274 5.86 5.94 3.80
CA ASP A 274 5.93 5.47 5.19
C ASP A 274 4.54 5.49 5.83
N GLN A 275 3.69 6.45 5.49
CA GLN A 275 2.33 6.53 6.03
C GLN A 275 1.38 5.50 5.40
N ILE A 276 1.59 5.12 4.13
CA ILE A 276 0.91 3.94 3.57
C ILE A 276 1.30 2.68 4.37
N ILE A 277 2.58 2.52 4.74
CA ILE A 277 3.05 1.39 5.54
C ILE A 277 2.43 1.44 6.95
N GLU A 278 2.49 2.58 7.63
CA GLU A 278 1.84 2.78 8.94
C GLU A 278 0.35 2.44 8.87
N TRP A 279 -0.34 2.86 7.81
CA TRP A 279 -1.74 2.55 7.59
C TRP A 279 -2.02 1.05 7.39
N GLY A 280 -1.26 0.36 6.55
CA GLY A 280 -1.52 -1.07 6.30
C GLY A 280 -1.05 -1.98 7.42
N THR A 281 -0.09 -1.54 8.24
CA THR A 281 0.50 -2.36 9.32
C THR A 281 -0.04 -1.98 10.70
N GLY A 282 -0.69 -0.81 10.83
CA GLY A 282 -1.01 -0.20 12.11
C GLY A 282 0.22 0.19 12.92
N GLY A 283 1.34 0.38 12.24
CA GLY A 283 2.63 0.75 12.81
C GLY A 283 2.73 2.25 13.09
N ARG A 284 3.90 2.64 13.60
CA ARG A 284 4.27 4.03 13.89
C ARG A 284 5.59 4.38 13.22
N ILE A 285 6.05 3.52 12.32
CA ILE A 285 7.26 3.67 11.53
C ILE A 285 7.07 3.03 10.15
N GLY A 286 7.70 3.61 9.13
CA GLY A 286 7.67 3.10 7.76
C GLY A 286 8.98 2.45 7.33
N HIS A 287 10.09 2.68 8.05
CA HIS A 287 11.40 2.13 7.70
C HIS A 287 12.11 1.52 8.90
N SER A 288 12.92 0.50 8.60
CA SER A 288 13.61 -0.35 9.58
C SER A 288 15.09 -0.44 9.21
N ALA A 289 15.96 -0.15 10.18
CA ALA A 289 17.40 -0.30 10.03
C ALA A 289 18.02 -0.85 11.32
N MET A 290 19.29 -1.25 11.28
CA MET A 290 19.96 -1.88 12.42
C MET A 290 21.40 -1.40 12.56
N ILE A 291 21.88 -1.24 13.79
CA ILE A 291 23.29 -1.06 14.09
C ILE A 291 24.03 -2.40 13.98
N PHE A 292 25.11 -2.44 13.21
CA PHE A 292 25.93 -3.63 13.04
C PHE A 292 27.41 -3.27 12.95
N GLU A 293 28.24 -4.02 13.67
CA GLU A 293 29.69 -3.86 13.66
C GLU A 293 30.33 -4.73 12.58
N ILE A 294 31.14 -4.08 11.74
CA ILE A 294 31.90 -4.71 10.68
C ILE A 294 33.33 -4.24 10.83
N ASP A 295 34.26 -5.20 11.00
CA ASP A 295 35.69 -4.95 11.16
C ASP A 295 36.04 -3.93 12.28
N GLY A 296 35.27 -3.93 13.36
CA GLY A 296 35.46 -3.07 14.53
C GLY A 296 34.87 -1.66 14.40
N GLU A 297 34.18 -1.34 13.31
CA GLU A 297 33.48 -0.07 13.11
C GLU A 297 31.95 -0.26 13.14
N LYS A 298 31.22 0.71 13.71
CA LYS A 298 29.75 0.69 13.73
C LYS A 298 29.17 1.25 12.44
N TYR A 299 28.32 0.46 11.81
CA TYR A 299 27.54 0.80 10.63
C TYR A 299 26.05 0.74 10.96
N VAL A 300 25.27 1.49 10.21
CA VAL A 300 23.86 1.18 9.98
C VAL A 300 23.77 0.28 8.76
N ILE A 301 23.14 -0.86 8.90
CA ILE A 301 22.76 -1.73 7.79
C ILE A 301 21.26 -1.62 7.55
N GLU A 302 20.86 -1.55 6.29
CA GLU A 302 19.46 -1.36 5.88
C GLU A 302 19.21 -1.84 4.45
N SER A 303 17.95 -2.14 4.14
CA SER A 303 17.45 -2.30 2.77
C SER A 303 16.71 -1.03 2.37
N GLN A 304 17.25 -0.26 1.42
CA GLN A 304 16.73 1.07 1.07
C GLN A 304 16.91 1.36 -0.42
N ASP A 305 15.90 1.94 -1.08
CA ASP A 305 15.99 2.35 -2.49
C ASP A 305 15.27 3.68 -2.80
N ALA A 306 15.00 4.47 -1.75
CA ALA A 306 14.37 5.76 -1.85
C ALA A 306 15.19 6.77 -2.68
N TRP A 307 14.47 7.63 -3.41
CA TRP A 307 15.06 8.63 -4.30
C TRP A 307 15.81 9.76 -3.56
N TYR A 308 15.48 9.96 -2.28
CA TYR A 308 16.12 10.95 -1.40
C TYR A 308 17.34 10.39 -0.66
N TRP A 309 17.64 9.10 -0.81
CA TRP A 309 18.74 8.44 -0.12
C TRP A 309 19.95 8.26 -1.05
N PRO A 310 21.20 8.47 -0.57
CA PRO A 310 22.37 8.53 -1.43
C PRO A 310 22.81 7.15 -1.95
N THR A 311 22.60 6.11 -1.17
CA THR A 311 22.96 4.73 -1.50
C THR A 311 21.66 3.93 -1.68
N LYS A 312 21.70 2.88 -2.50
CA LYS A 312 20.54 2.03 -2.78
C LYS A 312 20.87 0.57 -2.50
N LYS A 313 19.83 -0.26 -2.45
CA LYS A 313 19.85 -1.71 -2.20
C LYS A 313 20.11 -2.03 -0.72
N ILE A 314 20.41 -3.29 -0.41
CA ILE A 314 20.91 -3.67 0.91
C ILE A 314 22.34 -3.16 1.06
N GLN A 315 22.56 -2.32 2.06
CA GLN A 315 23.74 -1.46 2.14
C GLN A 315 24.15 -1.18 3.58
N LYS A 316 25.38 -0.68 3.73
CA LYS A 316 25.91 -0.18 5.00
C LYS A 316 26.36 1.26 4.88
N THR A 317 26.16 2.04 5.93
CA THR A 317 26.67 3.41 6.06
C THR A 317 27.29 3.56 7.45
N LYS A 318 28.46 4.20 7.56
CA LYS A 318 29.07 4.43 8.88
C LYS A 318 28.11 5.19 9.78
N TRP A 319 28.08 4.87 11.07
CA TRP A 319 27.13 5.46 12.02
C TRP A 319 27.09 7.00 11.97
N GLU A 320 28.27 7.63 11.94
CA GLU A 320 28.40 9.09 11.89
C GLU A 320 27.85 9.68 10.58
N ASP A 321 28.14 9.06 9.44
CA ASP A 321 27.65 9.51 8.14
C ASP A 321 26.14 9.27 8.00
N TRP A 322 25.64 8.16 8.53
CA TRP A 322 24.22 7.81 8.47
C TRP A 322 23.36 8.83 9.21
N LYS A 323 23.79 9.32 10.38
CA LYS A 323 23.09 10.39 11.10
C LYS A 323 22.94 11.67 10.26
N VAL A 324 23.96 12.01 9.46
CA VAL A 324 23.91 13.16 8.54
C VAL A 324 22.91 12.90 7.42
N TYR A 325 22.91 11.69 6.84
CA TYR A 325 21.98 11.33 5.77
C TYR A 325 20.53 11.31 6.26
N ALA A 326 20.28 10.73 7.43
CA ALA A 326 18.95 10.70 8.07
C ALA A 326 18.42 12.11 8.31
N LYS A 327 19.26 13.01 8.84
CA LYS A 327 18.89 14.41 9.03
C LYS A 327 18.57 15.11 7.71
N ASN A 328 19.35 14.86 6.66
CA ASN A 328 19.12 15.44 5.34
C ASN A 328 17.86 14.89 4.68
N ALA A 329 17.50 13.63 4.92
CA ALA A 329 16.26 13.04 4.41
C ALA A 329 14.99 13.52 5.16
N GLY A 330 15.16 14.15 6.33
CA GLY A 330 14.04 14.59 7.17
C GLY A 330 13.43 13.46 7.98
N PHE A 331 14.25 12.50 8.39
CA PHE A 331 13.78 11.37 9.19
C PHE A 331 13.44 11.78 10.62
N ASN A 332 12.43 11.11 11.17
CA ASN A 332 12.28 10.90 12.60
C ASN A 332 12.93 9.54 12.91
N VAL A 333 13.80 9.48 13.92
CA VAL A 333 14.57 8.27 14.22
C VAL A 333 14.59 8.00 15.71
N ALA A 334 14.28 6.77 16.12
CA ALA A 334 14.49 6.26 17.47
C ALA A 334 15.41 5.03 17.49
N VAL A 335 16.24 4.92 18.51
CA VAL A 335 17.15 3.77 18.73
C VAL A 335 16.62 2.90 19.84
N LEU A 336 16.31 1.65 19.52
CA LEU A 336 15.77 0.65 20.43
C LEU A 336 16.88 -0.37 20.74
N PRO A 337 17.50 -0.32 21.93
CA PRO A 337 18.63 -1.17 22.25
C PRO A 337 18.19 -2.60 22.54
N LEU A 338 18.95 -3.59 22.07
CA LEU A 338 18.73 -4.98 22.48
C LEU A 338 18.94 -5.15 23.99
N SER A 339 18.15 -6.02 24.60
CA SER A 339 18.34 -6.44 25.98
C SER A 339 19.70 -7.12 26.16
N PRO A 340 20.30 -7.05 27.37
CA PRO A 340 21.52 -7.80 27.68
C PRO A 340 21.40 -9.30 27.38
N GLU A 341 20.22 -9.88 27.59
CA GLU A 341 19.94 -11.28 27.28
C GLU A 341 20.03 -11.56 25.77
N LYS A 342 19.37 -10.77 24.93
CA LYS A 342 19.43 -10.94 23.48
C LYS A 342 20.82 -10.65 22.92
N ARG A 343 21.55 -9.68 23.49
CA ARG A 343 22.95 -9.45 23.13
C ARG A 343 23.84 -10.66 23.44
N ALA A 344 23.60 -11.35 24.55
CA ALA A 344 24.34 -12.57 24.89
C ALA A 344 24.01 -13.76 23.96
N GLN A 345 22.83 -13.78 23.35
CA GLN A 345 22.41 -14.77 22.37
C GLN A 345 22.95 -14.50 20.95
N TRP A 346 23.45 -13.29 20.70
CA TRP A 346 23.85 -12.84 19.37
C TRP A 346 25.04 -13.63 18.81
N ASP A 347 24.80 -14.38 17.74
CA ASP A 347 25.84 -15.06 16.96
C ASP A 347 26.42 -14.10 15.90
N GLN A 348 27.57 -13.49 16.22
CA GLN A 348 28.24 -12.53 15.35
C GLN A 348 28.76 -13.15 14.06
N GLU A 349 29.20 -14.41 14.08
CA GLU A 349 29.76 -15.08 12.89
C GLU A 349 28.65 -15.40 11.89
N ALA A 350 27.54 -15.98 12.38
CA ALA A 350 26.38 -16.28 11.55
C ALA A 350 25.73 -15.01 10.98
N ALA A 351 25.59 -13.96 11.80
CA ALA A 351 25.10 -12.65 11.34
C ALA A 351 26.00 -12.05 10.24
N MET A 352 27.33 -12.17 10.39
CA MET A 352 28.29 -11.69 9.40
C MET A 352 28.27 -12.52 8.10
N GLU A 353 28.09 -13.84 8.18
CA GLU A 353 27.95 -14.69 7.00
C GLU A 353 26.69 -14.30 6.20
N TYR A 354 25.57 -14.08 6.91
CA TYR A 354 24.34 -13.63 6.29
C TYR A 354 24.49 -12.24 5.66
N TRP A 355 25.06 -11.28 6.38
CA TRP A 355 25.36 -9.94 5.86
C TRP A 355 26.14 -10.00 4.54
N LYS A 356 27.21 -10.80 4.48
CA LYS A 356 28.05 -10.93 3.26
C LYS A 356 27.29 -11.46 2.04
N LYS A 357 26.23 -12.25 2.24
CA LYS A 357 25.37 -12.74 1.15
C LYS A 357 24.38 -11.67 0.67
N MET A 358 23.98 -10.78 1.59
CA MET A 358 22.93 -9.79 1.35
C MET A 358 23.44 -8.42 0.92
N GLU A 359 24.67 -8.04 1.27
CA GLU A 359 25.27 -6.76 0.86
C GLU A 359 25.22 -6.59 -0.67
N GLY A 360 24.53 -5.55 -1.14
CA GLY A 360 24.33 -5.24 -2.56
C GLY A 360 23.13 -5.93 -3.24
N GLN A 361 22.37 -6.78 -2.54
CA GLN A 361 21.17 -7.42 -3.08
C GLN A 361 20.00 -6.43 -3.22
N PRO A 362 19.07 -6.64 -4.17
CA PRO A 362 17.96 -5.71 -4.43
C PRO A 362 17.08 -5.41 -3.22
N TYR A 363 16.35 -4.30 -3.32
CA TYR A 363 15.28 -3.98 -2.38
C TYR A 363 14.10 -4.96 -2.52
N GLY A 364 13.29 -5.05 -1.46
CA GLY A 364 12.13 -5.92 -1.33
C GLY A 364 10.93 -5.66 -2.24
N TYR A 365 11.09 -5.19 -3.48
CA TYR A 365 9.93 -4.82 -4.30
C TYR A 365 8.99 -5.99 -4.60
N HIS A 366 9.51 -7.22 -4.69
CA HIS A 366 8.69 -8.41 -4.98
C HIS A 366 7.86 -8.88 -3.80
N THR A 367 8.24 -8.50 -2.58
CA THR A 367 7.67 -9.02 -1.33
C THR A 367 6.93 -7.95 -0.53
N PHE A 368 7.35 -6.69 -0.67
CA PHE A 368 6.84 -5.55 0.10
C PHE A 368 5.32 -5.42 0.07
N LEU A 369 4.72 -5.64 -1.10
CA LEU A 369 3.28 -5.47 -1.23
C LEU A 369 2.52 -6.53 -0.43
N PHE A 370 2.98 -7.78 -0.40
CA PHE A 370 2.29 -8.88 0.30
C PHE A 370 2.34 -8.73 1.82
N GLY A 371 3.42 -8.15 2.36
CA GLY A 371 3.45 -7.74 3.77
C GLY A 371 2.53 -6.55 4.10
N TRP A 372 2.06 -5.81 3.08
CA TRP A 372 1.11 -4.70 3.23
C TRP A 372 -0.34 -5.12 2.95
N ILE A 373 -0.55 -6.10 2.06
CA ILE A 373 -1.87 -6.55 1.61
C ILE A 373 -1.98 -8.07 1.72
N ASP A 374 -2.81 -8.54 2.64
CA ASP A 374 -2.97 -9.98 2.91
C ASP A 374 -4.42 -10.29 3.28
N THR A 375 -5.09 -11.24 2.62
CA THR A 375 -6.47 -11.63 2.96
C THR A 375 -6.75 -13.05 2.46
N PRO A 376 -7.47 -13.90 3.19
CA PRO A 376 -8.88 -13.67 3.53
C PRO A 376 -9.13 -13.83 5.05
N LYS A 377 -9.53 -12.84 5.85
CA LYS A 377 -10.14 -11.52 5.62
C LYS A 377 -9.88 -10.64 6.87
N ASP A 378 -8.95 -9.71 6.94
CA ASP A 378 -8.35 -8.86 5.92
C ASP A 378 -7.10 -8.17 6.47
N ASN A 379 -6.21 -7.65 5.60
CA ASN A 379 -5.19 -6.63 5.88
C ASN A 379 -5.25 -5.48 4.84
N TYR A 380 -6.28 -5.42 3.99
CA TYR A 380 -6.40 -4.33 3.01
C TYR A 380 -6.94 -3.05 3.65
N PRO A 381 -6.23 -1.91 3.50
CA PRO A 381 -6.75 -0.65 3.97
C PRO A 381 -7.91 -0.19 3.08
N LYS A 382 -9.11 -0.01 3.67
CA LYS A 382 -10.27 0.53 2.93
C LYS A 382 -9.93 1.92 2.39
N PRO A 383 -10.24 2.27 1.13
CA PRO A 383 -11.20 1.61 0.23
C PRO A 383 -10.63 0.51 -0.66
N LEU A 384 -9.34 0.15 -0.55
CA LEU A 384 -8.74 -0.89 -1.38
C LEU A 384 -9.29 -2.28 -1.05
N SER A 385 -9.31 -3.14 -2.06
CA SER A 385 -9.62 -4.57 -1.94
C SER A 385 -8.64 -5.36 -2.81
N ALA A 386 -8.42 -6.65 -2.50
CA ALA A 386 -7.53 -7.50 -3.28
C ALA A 386 -7.97 -7.59 -4.73
N GLU A 387 -9.28 -7.70 -4.92
CA GLU A 387 -9.88 -7.81 -6.24
C GLU A 387 -9.71 -6.50 -7.01
N PHE A 388 -9.89 -5.34 -6.39
CA PHE A 388 -9.62 -4.07 -7.08
C PHE A 388 -8.13 -3.91 -7.41
N ALA A 389 -7.23 -4.29 -6.49
CA ALA A 389 -5.78 -4.18 -6.66
C ALA A 389 -5.28 -5.03 -7.83
N THR A 390 -5.68 -6.30 -7.95
CA THR A 390 -5.29 -7.17 -9.07
C THR A 390 -5.69 -6.57 -10.42
N TYR A 391 -6.87 -5.97 -10.49
CA TYR A 391 -7.40 -5.36 -11.71
C TYR A 391 -6.67 -4.07 -12.07
N LEU A 392 -6.35 -3.25 -11.06
CA LEU A 392 -5.52 -2.08 -11.25
C LEU A 392 -4.12 -2.48 -11.74
N PHE A 393 -3.51 -3.52 -11.17
CA PHE A 393 -2.21 -4.01 -11.60
C PHE A 393 -2.23 -4.58 -13.01
N SER A 394 -3.26 -5.35 -13.39
CA SER A 394 -3.37 -5.88 -14.77
C SER A 394 -3.50 -4.77 -15.81
N PHE A 395 -4.14 -3.65 -15.46
CA PHE A 395 -4.20 -2.48 -16.32
C PHE A 395 -2.86 -1.75 -16.41
N ILE A 396 -2.21 -1.48 -15.28
CA ILE A 396 -0.90 -0.82 -15.25
C ILE A 396 0.16 -1.66 -15.95
N GLU A 397 0.09 -2.99 -15.87
CA GLU A 397 1.03 -3.93 -16.51
C GLU A 397 1.09 -3.72 -18.03
N LYS A 398 -0.04 -3.36 -18.66
CA LYS A 398 -0.09 -3.07 -20.10
C LYS A 398 0.72 -1.82 -20.49
N ILE A 399 0.89 -0.88 -19.56
CA ILE A 399 1.57 0.41 -19.76
C ILE A 399 3.01 0.33 -19.26
N ALA A 400 3.22 -0.32 -18.12
CA ALA A 400 4.47 -0.42 -17.40
C ALA A 400 4.67 -1.86 -16.88
N PRO A 401 4.99 -2.82 -17.78
CA PRO A 401 5.07 -4.25 -17.41
C PRO A 401 6.15 -4.51 -16.37
N GLY A 402 7.38 -4.00 -16.57
CA GLY A 402 8.50 -4.25 -15.67
C GLY A 402 8.22 -3.94 -14.19
N PRO A 403 7.72 -2.73 -13.85
CA PRO A 403 7.34 -2.40 -12.47
C PRO A 403 6.28 -3.33 -11.87
N ILE A 404 5.29 -3.79 -12.65
CA ILE A 404 4.23 -4.68 -12.15
C ILE A 404 4.73 -6.12 -12.00
N THR A 405 5.54 -6.60 -12.95
CA THR A 405 6.21 -7.91 -12.85
C THR A 405 7.03 -7.98 -11.55
N SER A 406 7.78 -6.93 -11.23
CA SER A 406 8.58 -6.87 -10.01
C SER A 406 7.76 -6.61 -8.74
N LEU A 407 6.60 -5.95 -8.81
CA LEU A 407 5.80 -5.64 -7.61
C LEU A 407 4.91 -6.81 -7.17
N VAL A 408 4.32 -7.51 -8.14
CA VAL A 408 3.34 -8.58 -7.88
C VAL A 408 3.49 -9.79 -8.78
N GLY A 409 3.93 -9.62 -10.03
CA GLY A 409 3.89 -10.68 -11.03
C GLY A 409 4.70 -11.92 -10.67
N GLU A 410 6.00 -11.77 -10.37
CA GLU A 410 6.85 -12.93 -10.04
C GLU A 410 6.42 -13.61 -8.74
N ALA A 411 6.06 -12.84 -7.73
CA ALA A 411 5.63 -13.35 -6.43
C ALA A 411 4.30 -14.12 -6.52
N LEU A 412 3.33 -13.65 -7.31
CA LEU A 412 2.10 -14.38 -7.57
C LEU A 412 2.34 -15.66 -8.41
N ASN A 413 3.26 -15.60 -9.38
CA ASN A 413 3.67 -16.78 -10.15
C ASN A 413 4.25 -17.87 -9.23
N LYS A 414 5.16 -17.51 -8.32
CA LYS A 414 5.75 -18.45 -7.36
C LYS A 414 4.70 -19.13 -6.49
N ARG A 415 3.75 -18.35 -5.95
CA ARG A 415 2.63 -18.86 -5.14
C ARG A 415 1.74 -19.82 -5.93
N LEU A 416 1.51 -19.52 -7.21
CA LEU A 416 0.71 -20.36 -8.10
C LEU A 416 1.47 -21.58 -8.66
N GLY A 417 2.78 -21.67 -8.42
CA GLY A 417 3.63 -22.71 -9.01
C GLY A 417 3.86 -22.54 -10.52
N THR A 418 3.77 -21.31 -11.02
CA THR A 418 3.96 -20.95 -12.43
C THR A 418 5.17 -20.01 -12.61
N GLU A 419 5.54 -19.72 -13.85
CA GLU A 419 6.58 -18.75 -14.18
C GLU A 419 6.21 -17.93 -15.41
N GLY A 420 6.52 -16.63 -15.40
CA GLY A 420 6.41 -15.76 -16.58
C GLY A 420 4.98 -15.39 -17.01
N LEU A 421 3.95 -15.76 -16.24
CA LEU A 421 2.58 -15.35 -16.53
C LEU A 421 2.38 -13.86 -16.18
N SER A 422 1.65 -13.13 -17.02
CA SER A 422 1.12 -11.81 -16.70
C SER A 422 0.08 -11.86 -15.57
N VAL A 423 -0.20 -10.75 -14.90
CA VAL A 423 -1.23 -10.69 -13.83
C VAL A 423 -2.59 -11.20 -14.33
N SER A 424 -2.91 -10.93 -15.59
CA SER A 424 -4.15 -11.44 -16.21
C SER A 424 -4.15 -12.95 -16.39
N GLU A 425 -3.03 -13.54 -16.82
CA GLU A 425 -2.87 -14.98 -17.00
C GLU A 425 -2.82 -15.71 -15.65
N ILE A 426 -2.20 -15.11 -14.63
CA ILE A 426 -2.21 -15.61 -13.25
C ILE A 426 -3.64 -15.74 -12.75
N ALA A 427 -4.48 -14.71 -12.92
CA ALA A 427 -5.87 -14.76 -12.47
C ALA A 427 -6.69 -15.86 -13.17
N ILE A 428 -6.42 -16.09 -14.46
CA ILE A 428 -7.08 -17.17 -15.22
C ILE A 428 -6.60 -18.54 -14.73
N GLU A 429 -5.30 -18.69 -14.49
CA GLU A 429 -4.71 -19.95 -14.08
C GLU A 429 -5.07 -20.31 -12.63
N ALA A 430 -5.09 -19.33 -11.71
CA ALA A 430 -5.62 -19.49 -10.36
C ALA A 430 -7.07 -19.97 -10.38
N ALA A 431 -7.93 -19.35 -11.20
CA ALA A 431 -9.32 -19.77 -11.35
C ALA A 431 -9.45 -21.21 -11.87
N LYS A 432 -8.62 -21.64 -12.83
CA LYS A 432 -8.62 -23.05 -13.31
C LYS A 432 -8.19 -24.03 -12.22
N GLN A 433 -7.31 -23.60 -11.32
CA GLN A 433 -6.86 -24.40 -10.17
C GLN A 433 -7.85 -24.34 -8.99
N GLY A 434 -8.94 -23.57 -9.10
CA GLY A 434 -9.92 -23.38 -8.03
C GLY A 434 -9.38 -22.56 -6.85
N ILE A 435 -8.40 -21.69 -7.09
CA ILE A 435 -7.78 -20.80 -6.09
C ILE A 435 -8.35 -19.39 -6.31
N GLU A 436 -8.95 -18.80 -5.27
CA GLU A 436 -9.38 -17.41 -5.33
C GLU A 436 -8.17 -16.47 -5.25
N LEU A 437 -8.27 -15.31 -5.90
CA LEU A 437 -7.15 -14.34 -5.92
C LEU A 437 -6.73 -13.93 -4.51
N SER A 438 -7.70 -13.72 -3.60
CA SER A 438 -7.41 -13.44 -2.19
C SER A 438 -6.54 -14.54 -1.57
N ASP A 439 -6.91 -15.81 -1.75
CA ASP A 439 -6.17 -16.94 -1.19
C ASP A 439 -4.73 -16.98 -1.72
N LEU A 440 -4.53 -16.56 -2.98
CA LEU A 440 -3.21 -16.43 -3.56
C LEU A 440 -2.40 -15.33 -2.85
N TYR A 441 -2.96 -14.12 -2.64
CA TYR A 441 -2.27 -13.07 -1.89
C TYR A 441 -1.90 -13.50 -0.46
N ALA A 442 -2.73 -14.32 0.18
CA ALA A 442 -2.49 -14.82 1.54
C ALA A 442 -1.56 -16.01 1.68
N MET A 443 -0.97 -16.48 0.57
CA MET A 443 0.07 -17.48 0.68
C MET A 443 1.33 -16.86 1.28
N VAL A 444 1.82 -17.51 2.33
CA VAL A 444 3.06 -17.17 3.03
C VAL A 444 4.22 -17.06 2.04
N GLU A 445 4.84 -15.89 2.03
CA GLU A 445 6.10 -15.60 1.36
C GLU A 445 7.24 -16.37 2.05
N ARG A 446 8.08 -17.02 1.24
CA ARG A 446 9.12 -17.91 1.74
C ARG A 446 10.50 -17.27 1.65
N ASP A 447 11.27 -17.30 2.73
CA ASP A 447 12.60 -16.71 2.78
C ASP A 447 13.55 -17.28 1.70
N GLU A 448 13.34 -18.53 1.26
CA GLU A 448 14.15 -19.17 0.21
C GLU A 448 13.79 -18.75 -1.22
N TRP A 449 12.70 -18.02 -1.43
CA TRP A 449 12.32 -17.61 -2.78
C TRP A 449 13.26 -16.54 -3.33
N ILE A 450 13.80 -16.83 -4.51
CA ILE A 450 14.70 -15.95 -5.26
C ILE A 450 13.99 -15.48 -6.54
N TYR A 451 14.02 -14.19 -6.81
CA TYR A 451 13.42 -13.56 -7.98
C TYR A 451 14.45 -13.29 -9.07
N SER A 452 14.00 -12.80 -10.22
CA SER A 452 14.85 -12.57 -11.39
C SER A 452 16.07 -11.67 -11.14
N ASP A 453 15.99 -10.76 -10.16
CA ASP A 453 17.07 -9.85 -9.78
C ASP A 453 17.81 -10.23 -8.47
N GLY A 454 17.37 -11.28 -7.78
CA GLY A 454 18.01 -11.82 -6.57
C GLY A 454 17.03 -12.05 -5.41
N PRO A 455 17.55 -12.25 -4.17
CA PRO A 455 16.73 -12.18 -2.96
C PRO A 455 16.07 -10.81 -2.85
N SER A 456 14.80 -10.76 -2.43
CA SER A 456 14.04 -9.52 -2.32
C SER A 456 13.53 -9.30 -0.90
N GLN A 457 14.26 -8.50 -0.12
CA GLN A 457 13.89 -8.19 1.27
C GLN A 457 13.67 -6.70 1.48
N ALA A 458 12.47 -6.35 1.94
CA ALA A 458 12.18 -5.00 2.39
C ALA A 458 12.91 -4.71 3.70
N CYS A 459 12.88 -3.45 4.13
CA CYS A 459 13.61 -2.98 5.31
C CYS A 459 13.35 -3.83 6.57
N ALA A 460 12.08 -4.10 6.88
CA ALA A 460 11.70 -4.93 8.03
C ALA A 460 12.14 -6.38 7.87
N ALA A 461 11.83 -7.01 6.74
CA ALA A 461 12.24 -8.38 6.46
C ALA A 461 13.76 -8.58 6.56
N PHE A 462 14.55 -7.62 6.08
CA PHE A 462 16.01 -7.67 6.18
C PHE A 462 16.49 -7.61 7.64
N VAL A 463 15.96 -6.69 8.45
CA VAL A 463 16.29 -6.60 9.89
C VAL A 463 15.87 -7.88 10.63
N THR A 464 14.69 -8.42 10.35
CA THR A 464 14.23 -9.69 10.91
C THR A 464 15.13 -10.85 10.50
N ALA A 465 15.55 -10.91 9.24
CA ALA A 465 16.45 -11.95 8.76
C ALA A 465 17.84 -11.85 9.39
N MET A 466 18.35 -10.64 9.66
CA MET A 466 19.57 -10.43 10.46
C MET A 466 19.41 -10.98 11.88
N TYR A 467 18.29 -10.71 12.56
CA TYR A 467 18.01 -11.29 13.89
C TYR A 467 17.89 -12.81 13.86
N LYS A 468 17.24 -13.36 12.83
CA LYS A 468 17.12 -14.81 12.60
C LYS A 468 18.49 -15.44 12.40
N ALA A 469 19.35 -14.85 11.56
CA ALA A 469 20.72 -15.30 11.32
C ALA A 469 21.58 -15.22 12.59
N ALA A 470 21.43 -14.16 13.39
CA ALA A 470 22.09 -14.00 14.68
C ALA A 470 21.57 -14.96 15.77
N GLY A 471 20.55 -15.78 15.48
CA GLY A 471 20.05 -16.82 16.37
C GLY A 471 18.99 -16.36 17.38
N LEU A 472 18.50 -15.11 17.30
CA LEU A 472 17.59 -14.54 18.31
C LEU A 472 16.19 -15.16 18.31
N PHE A 473 15.82 -15.83 17.21
CA PHE A 473 14.53 -16.51 17.04
C PHE A 473 14.59 -18.02 17.33
N LYS A 474 15.75 -18.60 17.65
CA LYS A 474 15.83 -20.05 17.92
C LYS A 474 14.97 -20.42 19.14
N PRO A 475 14.23 -21.56 19.11
CA PRO A 475 14.24 -22.61 18.08
C PRO A 475 13.18 -22.45 16.98
N PHE A 476 12.48 -21.32 16.89
CA PHE A 476 11.28 -21.17 16.08
C PHE A 476 11.55 -21.08 14.57
N HIS A 477 10.64 -21.62 13.76
CA HIS A 477 10.58 -21.34 12.33
C HIS A 477 9.92 -19.98 12.09
N ILE A 478 10.65 -19.09 11.42
CA ILE A 478 10.24 -17.71 11.13
C ILE A 478 10.43 -17.47 9.65
N GLU A 479 9.44 -16.91 8.97
CA GLU A 479 9.60 -16.35 7.61
C GLU A 479 9.80 -14.85 7.79
N ALA A 480 11.03 -14.37 7.58
CA ALA A 480 11.37 -12.96 7.80
C ALA A 480 10.60 -12.03 6.86
N LEU A 481 10.23 -12.53 5.66
CA LEU A 481 9.43 -11.81 4.68
C LEU A 481 8.00 -11.46 5.15
N GLU A 482 7.52 -12.09 6.23
CA GLU A 482 6.20 -11.82 6.85
C GLU A 482 6.23 -10.73 7.92
N PHE A 483 7.38 -10.09 8.14
CA PHE A 483 7.52 -9.07 9.19
C PHE A 483 7.40 -7.66 8.62
N THR A 484 6.57 -6.87 9.27
CA THR A 484 6.44 -5.43 9.05
C THR A 484 7.30 -4.64 10.04
N PRO A 485 7.51 -3.33 9.83
CA PRO A 485 8.20 -2.49 10.81
C PRO A 485 7.55 -2.52 12.20
N LYS A 486 6.22 -2.69 12.27
CA LYS A 486 5.48 -2.84 13.53
C LYS A 486 5.92 -4.07 14.30
N ASP A 487 5.96 -5.20 13.63
CA ASP A 487 6.25 -6.48 14.29
C ASP A 487 7.63 -6.47 14.94
N ILE A 488 8.60 -5.79 14.34
CA ILE A 488 9.96 -5.72 14.88
C ILE A 488 10.00 -5.00 16.22
N TYR A 489 9.42 -3.79 16.32
CA TYR A 489 9.46 -3.07 17.60
C TYR A 489 8.59 -3.72 18.68
N GLN A 490 7.63 -4.56 18.29
CA GLN A 490 6.80 -5.33 19.22
C GLN A 490 7.55 -6.53 19.80
N LEU A 491 8.57 -7.08 19.10
CA LEU A 491 9.37 -8.18 19.62
C LEU A 491 9.94 -7.86 20.98
N LYS A 492 9.87 -8.84 21.89
CA LYS A 492 10.44 -8.77 23.23
C LYS A 492 11.95 -8.97 23.22
N PHE A 493 12.63 -8.20 22.38
CA PHE A 493 14.07 -8.25 22.16
C PHE A 493 14.81 -7.11 22.87
N PHE A 494 14.12 -6.01 23.12
CA PHE A 494 14.70 -4.76 23.56
C PHE A 494 14.80 -4.67 25.09
N ASP A 495 15.61 -3.74 25.55
CA ASP A 495 15.88 -3.58 26.98
C ASP A 495 14.78 -2.75 27.68
N SER A 496 13.86 -3.42 28.38
CA SER A 496 12.84 -2.75 29.21
C SER A 496 13.44 -1.93 30.37
N ASN A 497 14.70 -2.18 30.74
CA ASN A 497 15.41 -1.48 31.80
C ASN A 497 16.49 -0.54 31.23
N TYR A 498 16.39 -0.16 29.95
CA TYR A 498 17.34 0.73 29.33
C TYR A 498 17.43 2.06 30.08
N VAL A 499 18.63 2.38 30.55
CA VAL A 499 18.90 3.68 31.17
C VAL A 499 19.07 4.70 30.05
N VAL A 500 17.95 5.28 29.62
CA VAL A 500 17.91 6.29 28.57
C VAL A 500 18.85 7.45 28.94
N PRO A 501 19.82 7.81 28.07
CA PRO A 501 20.76 8.90 28.34
C PRO A 501 20.03 10.22 28.60
N GLU A 502 20.57 11.03 29.53
CA GLU A 502 19.94 12.30 29.92
C GLU A 502 19.71 13.24 28.73
N LYS A 503 20.65 13.28 27.78
CA LYS A 503 20.52 14.05 26.53
C LYS A 503 19.32 13.66 25.65
N CYS A 504 18.82 12.43 25.79
CA CYS A 504 17.58 11.99 25.13
C CYS A 504 16.36 12.41 25.97
N LYS A 505 16.42 12.20 27.29
CA LYS A 505 15.32 12.53 28.22
C LYS A 505 14.95 14.00 28.27
N ILE A 506 15.91 14.91 28.01
CA ILE A 506 15.65 16.35 27.96
C ILE A 506 14.53 16.70 26.96
N ASN A 507 14.50 16.00 25.81
CA ASN A 507 13.49 16.24 24.77
C ASN A 507 12.28 15.32 24.92
N ASP A 508 12.50 14.07 25.33
CA ASP A 508 11.44 13.06 25.46
C ASP A 508 11.55 12.33 26.81
N PRO A 509 11.05 12.93 27.90
CA PRO A 509 11.25 12.41 29.26
C PRO A 509 10.57 11.05 29.50
N ASP A 510 9.48 10.77 28.77
CA ASP A 510 8.67 9.56 28.98
C ASP A 510 8.93 8.45 27.95
N LEU A 511 9.81 8.65 26.96
CA LEU A 511 10.16 7.58 26.02
C LEU A 511 11.13 6.58 26.68
N PRO A 512 10.89 5.26 26.57
CA PRO A 512 11.77 4.23 27.13
C PRO A 512 13.03 3.97 26.27
N TYR A 513 13.20 4.73 25.20
CA TYR A 513 14.29 4.64 24.23
C TYR A 513 14.72 6.05 23.79
N CYS A 514 15.84 6.17 23.08
CA CYS A 514 16.34 7.47 22.65
C CYS A 514 15.81 7.84 21.25
N GLN A 515 15.06 8.93 21.14
CA GLN A 515 14.70 9.52 19.85
C GLN A 515 15.75 10.56 19.41
N LEU A 516 16.49 10.26 18.33
CA LEU A 516 17.64 11.03 17.89
C LEU A 516 17.31 12.32 17.17
N MET A 517 16.25 12.32 16.37
CA MET A 517 15.91 13.44 15.50
C MET A 517 14.45 13.36 15.05
N GLY A 518 14.02 14.41 14.36
CA GLY A 518 12.67 14.51 13.79
C GLY A 518 11.81 15.56 14.50
N THR A 519 10.74 15.96 13.83
CA THR A 519 9.78 16.96 14.29
C THR A 519 8.61 16.35 15.04
N HIS A 520 8.44 15.03 15.02
CA HIS A 520 7.32 14.34 15.65
C HIS A 520 7.80 13.20 16.56
N ARG A 521 7.09 13.01 17.67
CA ARG A 521 7.39 11.99 18.68
C ARG A 521 7.04 10.60 18.16
N ILE A 522 8.02 9.70 18.15
CA ILE A 522 7.85 8.28 17.82
C ILE A 522 7.39 7.56 19.08
N GLU A 523 6.08 7.45 19.24
CA GLU A 523 5.46 6.63 20.28
C GLU A 523 5.11 5.25 19.72
N LEU A 524 5.83 4.22 20.19
CA LEU A 524 5.69 2.85 19.70
C LEU A 524 4.72 2.06 20.58
N GLU A 525 3.49 1.93 20.12
CA GLU A 525 2.45 1.14 20.78
C GLU A 525 2.87 -0.34 20.89
N TRP A 526 2.64 -1.02 22.01
CA TRP A 526 3.07 -2.42 22.22
C TRP A 526 4.58 -2.65 22.08
N TYR A 527 5.40 -1.61 22.21
CA TYR A 527 6.85 -1.73 22.23
C TYR A 527 7.33 -2.81 23.21
N ASN A 528 8.12 -3.76 22.70
CA ASN A 528 8.81 -4.78 23.48
C ASN A 528 7.87 -5.71 24.28
N THR A 529 6.76 -6.15 23.69
CA THR A 529 5.71 -6.92 24.39
C THR A 529 5.52 -8.36 23.92
N VAL A 530 5.89 -8.68 22.67
CA VAL A 530 5.58 -9.98 22.03
C VAL A 530 6.78 -10.91 22.06
N GLU A 531 6.66 -12.02 22.79
CA GLU A 531 7.65 -13.11 22.74
C GLU A 531 7.62 -13.79 21.36
N PRO A 532 8.76 -14.21 20.79
CA PRO A 532 8.74 -15.01 19.57
C PRO A 532 8.05 -16.36 19.76
N TYR A 533 7.42 -16.85 18.70
CA TYR A 533 6.80 -18.17 18.63
C TYR A 533 6.85 -18.72 17.20
N GLU A 534 6.48 -19.99 17.07
CA GLU A 534 6.50 -20.73 15.80
C GLU A 534 5.56 -20.12 14.75
N ASN A 535 6.05 -19.93 13.52
CA ASN A 535 5.29 -19.37 12.40
C ASN A 535 4.70 -17.97 12.64
N MET A 536 5.34 -17.18 13.51
CA MET A 536 4.96 -15.80 13.82
C MET A 536 4.71 -14.93 12.59
N ASN A 537 3.62 -14.15 12.63
CA ASN A 537 3.16 -13.19 11.62
C ASN A 537 2.62 -13.75 10.31
N GLN A 538 2.74 -15.04 10.03
CA GLN A 538 2.25 -15.67 8.78
C GLN A 538 0.73 -15.58 8.57
N ARG A 539 -0.04 -15.24 9.62
CA ARG A 539 -1.52 -15.19 9.60
C ARG A 539 -2.07 -14.07 10.48
N CYS A 540 -1.29 -13.00 10.69
CA CYS A 540 -1.72 -11.90 11.55
C CYS A 540 -2.60 -10.90 10.81
N PRO A 541 -3.79 -10.59 11.35
CA PRO A 541 -4.58 -9.49 10.82
C PRO A 541 -3.95 -8.13 11.19
N SER A 542 -4.19 -7.15 10.34
CA SER A 542 -3.74 -5.77 10.41
C SER A 542 -4.87 -4.88 9.89
N ILE A 543 -5.99 -4.92 10.61
CA ILE A 543 -7.23 -4.24 10.24
C ILE A 543 -7.33 -2.92 11.00
N ALA A 544 -7.38 -1.82 10.25
CA ALA A 544 -7.66 -0.51 10.79
C ALA A 544 -9.13 -0.37 11.29
N PRO A 545 -9.40 0.47 12.30
CA PRO A 545 -8.44 1.28 13.05
C PRO A 545 -7.82 0.58 14.27
N GLU A 546 -8.38 -0.54 14.74
CA GLU A 546 -7.97 -1.13 16.04
C GLU A 546 -6.70 -1.98 15.97
N TYR A 547 -6.36 -2.53 14.80
CA TYR A 547 -5.21 -3.39 14.55
C TYR A 547 -5.02 -4.48 15.63
N ILE A 548 -6.14 -5.10 16.01
CA ILE A 548 -6.16 -6.13 17.04
C ILE A 548 -5.27 -7.29 16.60
N ARG A 549 -4.29 -7.63 17.44
CA ARG A 549 -3.42 -8.79 17.26
C ARG A 549 -3.97 -9.98 18.06
N PRO A 550 -4.56 -11.01 17.42
CA PRO A 550 -5.04 -12.20 18.11
C PRO A 550 -3.89 -13.05 18.64
N ASP A 551 -4.14 -13.83 19.70
CA ASP A 551 -3.16 -14.77 20.23
C ASP A 551 -2.78 -15.83 19.19
N GLY A 552 -1.48 -15.99 18.95
CA GLY A 552 -0.94 -17.05 18.06
C GLY A 552 -1.21 -16.82 16.57
N CYS A 553 -1.71 -15.65 16.20
CA CYS A 553 -1.21 -15.00 14.99
C CYS A 553 0.25 -14.64 15.30
#